data_AF-A0A7V8UD45-F1
#
_entry.id   AF-A0A7V8UD45-F1
#
_cell.length_a   1.000
_cell.length_b   1.000
_cell.length_c   1.000
_cell.angle_alpha   90.00
_cell.angle_beta   90.00
_cell.angle_gamma   90.00
#
_symmetry.space_group_name_H-M   'P 1'
#
loop_
_entity.id
_entity.type
_entity.pdbx_description
1 polymer ?
#
loop_
_entity_poly.entity_id
_entity_poly.type
_entity_poly.pdbx_seq_one_letter_code
_entity_poly.pdbx_strand_id
1 'polypeptide(L)'
;MNKVIVILAIFALAGCAYQKSQYVLEVERAPLPTTPEATTMECAHIYDEIDRNNRVMARSYQDGSFTKQAQDEKDARNEALSIRTFKIGCPRR
;
A
#
# COMPACT_ATOMS: atom_id res chain seq x y z
N MET A 1 -29.99 11.22 -18.32
CA MET A 1 -28.74 10.45 -18.44
C MET A 1 -27.62 10.92 -17.52
N ASN A 2 -27.46 12.22 -17.23
CA ASN A 2 -26.35 12.72 -16.37
C ASN A 2 -26.36 12.21 -14.92
N LYS A 3 -27.52 11.90 -14.32
CA LYS A 3 -27.60 11.51 -12.91
C LYS A 3 -27.05 10.10 -12.62
N VAL A 4 -27.07 9.19 -13.59
CA VAL A 4 -26.63 7.80 -13.40
C VAL A 4 -25.09 7.69 -13.45
N ILE A 5 -24.45 8.49 -14.30
CA ILE A 5 -22.98 8.53 -14.47
C ILE A 5 -22.30 9.07 -13.19
N VAL A 6 -22.92 10.06 -12.55
CA VAL A 6 -22.39 10.66 -11.30
C VAL A 6 -22.38 9.65 -10.15
N ILE A 7 -23.40 8.81 -10.04
CA ILE A 7 -23.51 7.83 -8.94
C ILE A 7 -22.44 6.74 -9.07
N LEU A 8 -22.21 6.22 -10.29
CA LEU A 8 -21.17 5.21 -10.55
C LEU A 8 -19.75 5.71 -10.26
N ALA A 9 -19.46 6.97 -10.60
CA ALA A 9 -18.16 7.59 -10.31
C ALA A 9 -17.89 7.74 -8.80
N ILE A 10 -18.93 8.02 -8.01
CA ILE A 10 -18.82 8.16 -6.54
C ILE A 10 -18.50 6.82 -5.88
N PHE A 11 -19.12 5.72 -6.33
CA PHE A 11 -18.83 4.38 -5.80
C PHE A 11 -17.41 3.91 -6.12
N ALA A 12 -16.90 4.20 -7.32
CA ALA A 12 -15.53 3.86 -7.69
C ALA A 12 -14.50 4.62 -6.83
N LEU A 13 -14.72 5.91 -6.58
CA LEU A 13 -13.83 6.73 -5.75
C LEU A 13 -13.90 6.34 -4.26
N ALA A 14 -15.09 5.99 -3.75
CA ALA A 14 -15.27 5.49 -2.39
C ALA A 14 -14.58 4.13 -2.19
N GLY A 15 -14.61 3.24 -3.19
CA GLY A 15 -13.93 1.95 -3.15
C GLY A 15 -12.41 2.07 -2.99
N CYS A 16 -11.77 2.96 -3.76
CA CYS A 16 -10.32 3.19 -3.66
C CYS A 16 -9.91 3.84 -2.33
N ALA A 17 -10.68 4.82 -1.84
CA ALA A 17 -10.43 5.46 -0.54
C ALA A 17 -10.62 4.47 0.63
N TYR A 18 -11.63 3.61 0.54
CA TYR A 18 -11.89 2.57 1.54
C TYR A 18 -10.73 1.56 1.60
N GLN A 19 -10.24 1.09 0.47
CA GLN A 19 -9.16 0.10 0.46
C GLN A 19 -7.84 0.66 0.99
N LYS A 20 -7.51 1.92 0.67
CA LYS A 20 -6.38 2.64 1.27
C LYS A 20 -6.51 2.73 2.80
N SER A 21 -7.72 3.04 3.29
CA SER A 21 -7.97 3.13 4.73
C SER A 21 -7.78 1.78 5.44
N GLN A 22 -8.08 0.65 4.78
CA GLN A 22 -7.88 -0.68 5.39
C GLN A 22 -6.40 -1.00 5.59
N TYR A 23 -5.55 -0.78 4.58
CA TYR A 23 -4.11 -1.03 4.71
C TYR A 23 -3.47 -0.22 5.84
N VAL A 24 -3.86 1.05 5.97
CA VAL A 24 -3.39 1.90 7.08
C VAL A 24 -3.88 1.36 8.41
N LEU A 25 -5.18 1.03 8.54
CA LEU A 25 -5.75 0.50 9.77
C LEU A 25 -5.11 -0.83 10.21
N GLU A 26 -4.76 -1.71 9.26
CA GLU A 26 -4.04 -2.95 9.52
C GLU A 26 -2.67 -2.66 10.15
N VAL A 27 -1.91 -1.74 9.56
CA VAL A 27 -0.61 -1.30 10.09
C VAL A 27 -0.74 -0.64 11.46
N GLU A 28 -1.81 0.13 11.69
CA GLU A 28 -2.05 0.77 12.97
C GLU A 28 -2.37 -0.21 14.09
N ARG A 29 -3.08 -1.30 13.77
CA ARG A 29 -3.46 -2.34 14.73
C ARG A 29 -2.38 -3.41 14.93
N ALA A 30 -1.43 -3.52 14.01
CA ALA A 30 -0.37 -4.52 14.10
C ALA A 30 0.50 -4.30 15.36
N PRO A 31 0.75 -5.36 16.16
CA PRO A 31 1.56 -5.25 17.37
C PRO A 31 2.99 -4.82 17.03
N LEU A 32 3.60 -3.98 17.86
CA LEU A 32 5.00 -3.58 17.65
C LEU A 32 5.95 -4.75 17.99
N PRO A 33 7.04 -4.93 17.24
CA PRO A 33 8.07 -5.90 17.59
C PRO A 33 8.69 -5.52 18.94
N THR A 34 8.91 -6.51 19.79
CA THR A 34 9.39 -6.31 21.16
C THR A 34 10.89 -6.59 21.35
N THR A 35 11.56 -7.12 20.32
CA THR A 35 13.01 -7.39 20.34
C THR A 35 13.73 -6.74 19.15
N PRO A 36 15.02 -6.41 19.29
CA PRO A 36 15.81 -5.85 18.19
C PRO A 36 15.87 -6.75 16.96
N GLU A 37 15.92 -8.07 17.15
CA GLU A 37 15.93 -9.05 16.06
C GLU A 37 14.59 -9.05 15.32
N ALA A 38 13.47 -9.00 16.05
CA ALA A 38 12.14 -8.92 15.46
C ALA A 38 11.96 -7.63 14.67
N THR A 39 12.42 -6.48 15.21
CA THR A 39 12.42 -5.21 14.49
C THR A 39 13.24 -5.29 13.20
N THR A 40 14.44 -5.87 13.26
CA THR A 40 15.31 -5.98 12.10
C THR A 40 14.70 -6.86 11.00
N MET A 41 14.13 -7.99 11.39
CA MET A 41 13.42 -8.90 10.47
C MET A 41 12.20 -8.23 9.84
N GLU A 42 11.41 -7.51 10.64
CA GLU A 42 10.24 -6.82 10.15
C GLU A 42 10.60 -5.68 9.20
N CYS A 43 11.64 -4.90 9.50
CA CYS A 43 12.14 -3.86 8.60
C CYS A 43 12.61 -4.45 7.27
N ALA A 44 13.36 -5.55 7.29
CA ALA A 44 13.79 -6.23 6.07
C ALA A 44 12.58 -6.69 5.23
N HIS A 45 11.59 -7.31 5.88
CA HIS A 45 10.37 -7.75 5.23
C HIS A 45 9.61 -6.59 4.56
N ILE A 46 9.40 -5.48 5.29
CA ILE A 46 8.70 -4.31 4.75
C ILE A 46 9.42 -3.76 3.51
N TYR A 47 10.73 -3.66 3.54
CA TYR A 47 11.47 -3.16 2.38
C TYR A 47 11.37 -4.10 1.18
N ASP A 48 11.42 -5.41 1.41
CA ASP A 48 11.23 -6.39 0.34
C ASP A 48 9.83 -6.34 -0.27
N GLU A 49 8.80 -6.05 0.54
CA GLU A 49 7.44 -5.83 0.05
C GLU A 49 7.32 -4.56 -0.80
N ILE A 50 7.92 -3.45 -0.36
CA ILE A 50 7.95 -2.20 -1.15
C ILE A 50 8.64 -2.46 -2.50
N ASP A 51 9.78 -3.14 -2.50
CA ASP A 51 10.52 -3.49 -3.72
C ASP A 51 9.70 -4.40 -4.62
N ARG A 52 9.00 -5.39 -4.05
CA ARG A 52 8.10 -6.27 -4.79
C ARG A 52 6.96 -5.48 -5.44
N ASN A 53 6.30 -4.60 -4.70
CA ASN A 53 5.20 -3.76 -5.22
C ASN A 53 5.69 -2.87 -6.38
N ASN A 54 6.87 -2.26 -6.22
CA ASN A 54 7.48 -1.44 -7.27
C ASN A 54 7.88 -2.27 -8.50
N ARG A 55 8.45 -3.47 -8.33
CA ARG A 55 8.79 -4.37 -9.44
C ARG A 55 7.55 -4.87 -10.19
N VAL A 56 6.49 -5.22 -9.49
CA VAL A 56 5.22 -5.65 -10.12
C VAL A 56 4.65 -4.52 -10.96
N MET A 57 4.64 -3.29 -10.44
CA MET A 57 4.20 -2.12 -11.21
C MET A 57 5.10 -1.83 -12.41
N ALA A 58 6.42 -1.92 -12.24
CA ALA A 58 7.37 -1.75 -13.35
C ALA A 58 7.11 -2.75 -14.49
N ARG A 59 6.80 -4.02 -14.15
CA ARG A 59 6.43 -5.05 -15.13
C ARG A 59 5.12 -4.73 -15.85
N SER A 60 4.12 -4.19 -15.15
CA SER A 60 2.83 -3.85 -15.77
C SER A 60 2.94 -2.79 -16.86
N TYR A 61 3.92 -1.88 -16.75
CA TYR A 61 4.25 -0.94 -17.83
C TYR A 61 4.90 -1.62 -19.04
N GLN A 62 5.67 -2.68 -18.83
CA GLN A 62 6.39 -3.39 -19.90
C GLN A 62 5.49 -4.34 -20.69
N ASP A 63 4.60 -5.05 -19.99
CA ASP A 63 3.69 -6.02 -20.60
C ASP A 63 2.35 -5.41 -21.05
N GLY A 64 2.15 -4.10 -20.82
CA GLY A 64 0.95 -3.37 -21.21
C GLY A 64 -0.28 -3.66 -20.34
N SER A 65 -0.12 -4.38 -19.23
CA SER A 65 -1.20 -4.67 -18.27
C SER A 65 -1.46 -3.53 -17.27
N PHE A 66 -0.77 -2.40 -17.41
CA PHE A 66 -0.93 -1.24 -16.55
C PHE A 66 -2.39 -0.81 -16.40
N THR A 67 -2.79 -0.57 -15.15
CA THR A 67 -4.03 0.13 -14.83
C THR A 67 -3.78 1.19 -13.76
N LYS A 68 -4.50 2.31 -13.84
CA LYS A 68 -4.45 3.36 -12.80
C LYS A 68 -4.87 2.81 -11.44
N GLN A 69 -5.85 1.90 -11.42
CA GLN A 69 -6.29 1.23 -10.20
C GLN A 69 -5.16 0.44 -9.53
N ALA A 70 -4.38 -0.34 -10.29
CA ALA A 70 -3.24 -1.08 -9.73
C ALA A 70 -2.15 -0.14 -9.20
N GLN A 71 -1.92 1.00 -9.86
CA GLN A 71 -1.02 2.04 -9.36
C GLN A 71 -1.50 2.60 -8.02
N ASP A 72 -2.78 2.97 -7.92
CA ASP A 72 -3.34 3.55 -6.71
C ASP A 72 -3.32 2.54 -5.54
N GLU A 73 -3.56 1.26 -5.83
CA GLU A 73 -3.44 0.19 -4.84
C GLU A 73 -1.99 0.01 -4.36
N LYS A 74 -1.02 0.01 -5.29
CA LYS A 74 0.40 -0.05 -4.97
C LYS A 74 0.83 1.12 -4.09
N ASP A 75 0.40 2.33 -4.43
CA ASP A 75 0.73 3.54 -3.67
C ASP A 75 0.10 3.50 -2.26
N ALA A 76 -1.14 3.04 -2.14
CA ALA A 76 -1.80 2.84 -0.84
C ALA A 76 -1.08 1.82 0.05
N ARG A 77 -0.66 0.68 -0.51
CA ARG A 77 0.11 -0.35 0.23
C ARG A 77 1.46 0.19 0.68
N ASN A 78 2.19 0.86 -0.21
CA ASN A 78 3.51 1.41 0.11
C ASN A 78 3.42 2.54 1.15
N GLU A 79 2.35 3.34 1.14
CA GLU A 79 2.10 4.33 2.18
C GLU A 79 1.88 3.67 3.54
N ALA A 80 1.04 2.63 3.62
CA ALA A 80 0.84 1.88 4.85
C ALA A 80 2.15 1.27 5.36
N LEU A 81 2.93 0.64 4.48
CA LEU A 81 4.25 0.11 4.81
C LEU A 81 5.21 1.21 5.29
N SER A 82 5.20 2.39 4.66
CA SER A 82 5.98 3.53 5.11
C SER A 82 5.59 3.99 6.53
N ILE A 83 4.29 4.05 6.85
CA ILE A 83 3.82 4.34 8.20
C ILE A 83 4.34 3.27 9.18
N ARG A 84 4.33 2.00 8.79
CA ARG A 84 4.85 0.91 9.61
C ARG A 84 6.35 1.08 9.88
N THR A 85 7.15 1.38 8.85
CA THR A 85 8.59 1.62 9.03
C THR A 85 8.88 2.74 10.04
N PHE A 86 8.08 3.82 10.00
CA PHE A 86 8.20 4.91 10.96
C PHE A 86 7.84 4.46 12.37
N LYS A 87 6.74 3.71 12.55
CA LYS A 87 6.30 3.21 13.86
C LYS A 87 7.30 2.26 14.52
N ILE A 88 7.92 1.36 13.76
CA ILE A 88 8.89 0.40 14.30
C ILE A 88 10.32 0.96 14.34
N GLY A 89 10.55 2.15 13.81
CA GLY A 89 11.85 2.82 13.83
C GLY A 89 12.87 2.19 12.88
N CYS A 90 12.45 1.75 11.69
CA CYS A 90 13.39 1.17 10.73
C CYS A 90 14.45 2.18 10.29
N PRO A 91 15.71 1.72 10.10
CA PRO A 91 16.76 2.57 9.53
C PRO A 91 16.40 2.95 8.10
N ARG A 92 16.59 4.23 7.73
CA ARG A 92 16.40 4.65 6.33
C ARG A 92 17.31 3.84 5.41
N ARG A 93 16.72 3.31 4.33
CA ARG A 93 17.46 2.78 3.18
C ARG A 93 18.05 3.90 2.34
#